data_AF-A0A924XKE8-F1
#
_entry.id   AF-A0A924XKE8-F1
#
_cell.length_a   1.000
_cell.length_b   1.000
_cell.length_c   1.000
_cell.angle_alpha   90.00
_cell.angle_beta   90.00
_cell.angle_gamma   90.00
#
_symmetry.space_group_name_H-M   'P 1'
#
loop_
_entity.id
_entity.type
_entity.pdbx_description
1 polymer ?
#
loop_
_entity_poly.entity_id
_entity_poly.type
_entity_poly.pdbx_seq_one_letter_code
_entity_poly.pdbx_strand_id
1 'polypeptide(L)'
;TGDDDSSEIYWIDLPLTKNREKFAATDLSKADEKTFAEIAKTAKPYEWENIEKSRTILEKIDSASPNDLRQIDHKENHTPNHVLRQRDLIDLFDTTADLSGFDLDVSRFVRGGEERDISVYWRSNVEETIKPVKGTKKERKELAKMLAPHRDELCSVPIYDAKAFIDKKKAWTFDTLSGEWREIKKDNLRTGIIILLDAESGGYDKIGWNPKSKAVIPVEHSETKSKLESAINTEAIDDDNQTYETEVGNKFISYTQTLTAHSLEVRQSAIDILAKLELSELNDFRDRIISAAHHHDLGKAHDFFQTTLHKAVYGEENAKKPFAPLLAKSAKQSRHGKERNNFRHELASALALIEKNRTLPVNEKHDDLEIYLVAAHHGKVRLSIRALPDEKKPKNDDGKFQPERRFARGIWDDDKLPATDLGDGVIFPETILNLDALTLGKNDENESSWLERMINVRDDLGVFRLAYLEAIVRAADVQASAKPQNCFKKGETENDK
;
A
#
# COMPACT_ATOMS: atom_id res chain seq x y z
N THR A 1 -14.29 -0.52 23.32
CA THR A 1 -13.73 -1.79 23.81
C THR A 1 -13.09 -2.47 22.62
N GLY A 2 -11.76 -2.55 22.58
CA GLY A 2 -11.03 -3.13 21.44
C GLY A 2 -11.14 -4.66 21.44
N ASP A 3 -11.08 -5.25 20.25
CA ASP A 3 -11.30 -6.68 19.94
C ASP A 3 -10.19 -7.65 20.44
N ASP A 4 -9.28 -7.20 21.31
CA ASP A 4 -8.14 -8.02 21.76
C ASP A 4 -8.06 -8.03 23.29
N ASP A 5 -8.42 -9.17 23.89
CA ASP A 5 -8.44 -9.41 25.35
C ASP A 5 -7.07 -9.23 26.01
N SER A 6 -5.99 -9.17 25.23
CA SER A 6 -4.63 -8.91 25.70
C SER A 6 -4.19 -7.44 25.64
N SER A 7 -5.04 -6.55 25.10
CA SER A 7 -4.73 -5.13 24.97
C SER A 7 -4.94 -4.39 26.28
N GLU A 8 -3.84 -3.99 26.92
CA GLU A 8 -3.87 -3.13 28.10
C GLU A 8 -3.70 -1.66 27.69
N ILE A 9 -4.68 -0.83 28.05
CA ILE A 9 -4.54 0.63 27.92
C ILE A 9 -3.73 1.12 29.11
N TYR A 10 -2.50 1.55 28.85
CA TYR A 10 -1.69 2.23 29.84
C TYR A 10 -1.99 3.73 29.78
N TRP A 11 -2.68 4.24 30.80
CA TRP A 11 -2.66 5.67 31.07
C TRP A 11 -1.33 6.00 31.73
N ILE A 12 -0.34 6.37 30.91
CA ILE A 12 0.87 6.96 31.42
C ILE A 12 0.51 8.40 31.72
N ASP A 13 0.15 8.67 32.98
CA ASP A 13 0.46 9.97 33.53
C ASP A 13 1.97 10.06 33.43
N LEU A 14 2.47 10.67 32.34
CA LEU A 14 3.78 11.29 32.35
C LEU A 14 3.82 11.99 33.70
N PRO A 15 4.85 11.81 34.53
CA PRO A 15 4.94 12.53 35.77
C PRO A 15 5.08 14.01 35.40
N LEU A 16 3.94 14.64 35.11
CA LEU A 16 3.54 15.92 35.60
C LEU A 16 4.01 15.81 37.03
N THR A 17 5.12 16.46 37.29
CA THR A 17 5.79 16.43 38.57
C THR A 17 4.69 16.55 39.63
N LYS A 18 4.91 16.02 40.85
CA LYS A 18 3.94 16.09 41.98
C LYS A 18 3.30 17.47 42.23
N ASN A 19 3.76 18.48 41.50
CA ASN A 19 3.34 19.85 41.38
C ASN A 19 2.24 20.13 40.32
N ARG A 20 1.58 19.18 39.63
CA ARG A 20 0.53 19.56 38.62
C ARG A 20 -0.61 20.39 39.22
N GLU A 21 -1.15 19.95 40.35
CA GLU A 21 -2.16 20.70 41.12
C GLU A 21 -1.57 22.03 41.63
N LYS A 22 -0.31 22.00 42.06
CA LYS A 22 0.42 23.20 42.47
C LYS A 22 0.54 24.21 41.34
N PHE A 23 0.92 23.78 40.13
CA PHE A 23 1.11 24.62 38.94
C PHE A 23 -0.22 25.11 38.35
N ALA A 24 -1.27 24.28 38.36
CA ALA A 24 -2.61 24.70 37.96
C ALA A 24 -3.21 25.75 38.91
N ALA A 25 -2.78 25.76 40.18
CA ALA A 25 -3.13 26.78 41.17
C ALA A 25 -2.14 27.95 41.24
N THR A 26 -1.01 27.90 40.50
CA THR A 26 0.00 28.96 40.52
C THR A 26 -0.45 30.12 39.63
N ASP A 27 -0.55 31.30 40.20
CA ASP A 27 -0.65 32.54 39.44
C ASP A 27 0.66 32.76 38.67
N LEU A 28 0.65 32.49 37.36
CA LEU A 28 1.82 32.59 36.46
C LEU A 28 2.44 33.99 36.47
N SER A 29 1.66 35.04 36.81
CA SER A 29 2.18 36.41 36.92
C SER A 29 3.11 36.62 38.13
N LYS A 30 3.17 35.65 39.05
CA LYS A 30 3.98 35.67 40.29
C LYS A 30 4.92 34.46 40.41
N ALA A 31 5.00 33.62 39.38
CA ALA A 31 5.88 32.45 39.39
C ALA A 31 7.36 32.86 39.27
N ASP A 32 8.23 32.18 40.01
CA ASP A 32 9.68 32.36 39.87
C ASP A 32 10.21 31.64 38.61
N GLU A 33 11.41 32.03 38.17
CA GLU A 33 12.05 31.53 36.95
C GLU A 33 12.22 29.99 36.95
N LYS A 34 12.44 29.41 38.14
CA LYS A 34 12.57 27.96 38.33
C LYS A 34 11.24 27.22 38.15
N THR A 35 10.15 27.79 38.65
CA THR A 35 8.79 27.24 38.47
C THR A 35 8.38 27.33 37.00
N PHE A 36 8.70 28.44 36.32
CA PHE A 36 8.43 28.60 34.89
C PHE A 36 9.19 27.56 34.05
N ALA A 37 10.46 27.29 34.36
CA ALA A 37 11.26 26.27 33.68
C ALA A 37 10.72 24.84 33.87
N GLU A 38 10.20 24.51 35.04
CA GLU A 38 9.56 23.20 35.27
C GLU A 38 8.21 23.08 34.53
N ILE A 39 7.38 24.13 34.54
CA ILE A 39 6.11 24.17 33.81
C ILE A 39 6.37 23.99 32.30
N ALA A 40 7.30 24.77 31.74
CA ALA A 40 7.67 24.68 30.34
C ALA A 40 8.20 23.29 29.97
N LYS A 41 9.00 22.67 30.84
CA LYS A 41 9.50 21.29 30.62
C LYS A 41 8.36 20.26 30.57
N THR A 42 7.30 20.49 31.35
CA THR A 42 6.14 19.59 31.45
C THR A 42 5.13 19.81 30.32
N ALA A 43 5.09 21.02 29.75
CA ALA A 43 4.22 21.39 28.64
C ALA A 43 4.72 20.87 27.28
N LYS A 44 6.03 20.58 27.15
CA LYS A 44 6.63 20.10 25.90
C LYS A 44 5.90 18.85 25.35
N PRO A 45 5.64 18.79 24.03
CA PRO A 45 6.21 19.67 23.00
C PRO A 45 5.49 21.02 22.80
N TYR A 46 4.43 21.31 23.56
CA TYR A 46 3.63 22.52 23.42
C TYR A 46 4.02 23.62 24.40
N GLU A 47 3.73 24.86 24.06
CA GLU A 47 3.82 25.97 25.01
C GLU A 47 2.65 25.91 26.00
N TRP A 48 2.92 26.24 27.27
CA TRP A 48 1.91 26.11 28.34
C TRP A 48 0.68 26.98 28.08
N GLU A 49 0.87 28.19 27.57
CA GLU A 49 -0.20 29.13 27.22
C GLU A 49 -1.12 28.55 26.14
N ASN A 50 -0.60 27.75 25.20
CA ASN A 50 -1.40 27.10 24.18
C ASN A 50 -2.23 25.94 24.74
N ILE A 51 -1.68 25.19 25.71
CA ILE A 51 -2.41 24.13 26.42
C ILE A 51 -3.59 24.71 27.21
N GLU A 52 -3.37 25.81 27.94
CA GLU A 52 -4.41 26.45 28.76
C GLU A 52 -5.52 27.05 27.90
N LYS A 53 -5.16 27.73 26.81
CA LYS A 53 -6.13 28.21 25.81
C LYS A 53 -6.92 27.07 25.19
N SER A 54 -6.26 25.99 24.78
CA SER A 54 -6.91 24.81 24.21
C SER A 54 -7.89 24.19 25.18
N ARG A 55 -7.54 24.06 26.47
CA ARG A 55 -8.44 23.55 27.51
C ARG A 55 -9.69 24.42 27.63
N THR A 56 -9.52 25.74 27.72
CA THR A 56 -10.63 26.69 27.83
C THR A 56 -11.59 26.62 26.64
N ILE A 57 -11.07 26.33 25.45
CA ILE A 57 -11.87 26.14 24.23
C ILE A 57 -12.59 24.79 24.28
N LEU A 58 -11.88 23.70 24.60
CA LEU A 58 -12.43 22.34 24.67
C LEU A 58 -13.51 22.18 25.73
N GLU A 59 -13.41 22.87 26.87
CA GLU A 59 -14.45 22.87 27.91
C GLU A 59 -15.78 23.47 27.46
N LYS A 60 -15.79 24.21 26.35
CA LYS A 60 -17.00 24.84 25.77
C LYS A 60 -17.58 24.05 24.60
N ILE A 61 -17.01 22.90 24.28
CA ILE A 61 -17.35 22.12 23.10
C ILE A 61 -17.84 20.75 23.53
N ASP A 62 -19.06 20.42 23.14
CA ASP A 62 -19.68 19.13 23.43
C ASP A 62 -19.49 18.11 22.28
N SER A 63 -18.94 18.54 21.13
CA SER A 63 -18.81 17.74 19.90
C SER A 63 -17.54 18.06 19.12
N ALA A 64 -16.81 17.02 18.71
CA ALA A 64 -15.62 17.13 17.88
C ALA A 64 -15.91 16.99 16.36
N SER A 65 -17.15 17.20 15.91
CA SER A 65 -17.50 17.08 14.50
C SER A 65 -16.89 18.24 13.67
N PRO A 66 -16.50 18.03 12.38
CA PRO A 66 -15.95 19.09 11.55
C PRO A 66 -16.89 20.29 11.33
N ASN A 67 -18.20 20.12 11.53
CA ASN A 67 -19.17 21.20 11.37
C ASN A 67 -19.29 22.06 12.63
N ASP A 68 -19.20 21.45 13.81
CA ASP A 68 -19.23 22.15 15.09
C ASP A 68 -17.90 22.86 15.35
N LEU A 69 -16.78 22.20 15.02
CA LEU A 69 -15.44 22.78 15.16
C LEU A 69 -15.24 24.02 14.29
N ARG A 70 -15.91 24.10 13.14
CA ARG A 70 -15.88 25.28 12.25
C ARG A 70 -16.46 26.55 12.87
N GLN A 71 -17.28 26.42 13.90
CA GLN A 71 -17.92 27.56 14.58
C GLN A 71 -17.01 28.19 15.64
N ILE A 72 -15.92 27.52 16.00
CA ILE A 72 -14.96 28.02 16.98
C ILE A 72 -14.06 29.04 16.30
N ASP A 73 -14.20 30.31 16.67
CA ASP A 73 -13.30 31.37 16.21
C ASP A 73 -11.97 31.34 16.99
N HIS A 74 -11.20 30.27 16.78
CA HIS A 74 -9.84 30.16 17.25
C HIS A 74 -8.90 29.97 16.06
N LYS A 75 -8.21 31.05 15.70
CA LYS A 75 -7.12 31.00 14.74
C LYS A 75 -5.82 30.93 15.52
N GLU A 76 -5.30 29.72 15.67
CA GLU A 76 -3.92 29.56 16.12
C GLU A 76 -3.01 30.21 15.07
N ASN A 77 -1.93 30.89 15.49
CA ASN A 77 -0.89 31.37 14.59
C ASN A 77 0.01 30.21 14.14
N HIS A 78 -0.58 29.08 13.75
CA HIS A 78 0.16 28.00 13.12
C HIS A 78 0.48 28.44 11.69
N THR A 79 1.71 28.86 11.47
CA THR A 79 2.26 29.09 10.13
C THR A 79 2.99 27.83 9.69
N PRO A 80 2.35 26.92 8.94
CA PRO A 80 3.04 25.73 8.45
C PRO A 80 4.20 26.15 7.54
N ASN A 81 5.37 25.52 7.74
CA ASN A 81 6.56 25.77 6.91
C ASN A 81 6.33 25.40 5.44
N HIS A 82 5.47 24.39 5.22
CA HIS A 82 5.07 23.93 3.90
C HIS A 82 3.55 23.89 3.82
N VAL A 83 3.00 24.63 2.87
CA VAL A 83 1.57 24.58 2.52
C VAL A 83 1.44 23.68 1.30
N LEU A 84 0.55 22.70 1.38
CA LEU A 84 0.20 21.86 0.23
C LEU A 84 -0.50 22.74 -0.82
N ARG A 85 0.16 23.02 -1.94
CA ARG A 85 -0.43 23.78 -3.05
C ARG A 85 -1.21 22.84 -3.96
N GLN A 86 -2.07 23.41 -4.78
CA GLN A 86 -2.85 22.65 -5.78
C GLN A 86 -1.94 21.78 -6.67
N ARG A 87 -0.80 22.32 -7.11
CA ARG A 87 0.18 21.54 -7.90
C ARG A 87 0.71 20.34 -7.12
N ASP A 88 1.08 20.54 -5.87
CA ASP A 88 1.62 19.46 -5.03
C ASP A 88 0.55 18.36 -4.85
N LEU A 89 -0.72 18.74 -4.65
CA LEU A 89 -1.83 17.80 -4.55
C LEU A 89 -2.08 17.01 -5.87
N ILE A 90 -2.00 17.68 -7.02
CA ILE A 90 -2.16 17.01 -8.34
C ILE A 90 -1.00 16.05 -8.60
N ASP A 91 0.23 16.45 -8.25
CA ASP A 91 1.42 15.61 -8.41
C ASP A 91 1.35 14.36 -7.52
N LEU A 92 0.68 14.43 -6.35
CA LEU A 92 0.45 13.29 -5.46
C LEU A 92 -0.62 12.29 -5.93
N PHE A 93 -1.33 12.60 -7.03
CA PHE A 93 -2.36 11.72 -7.54
C PHE A 93 -1.79 10.42 -8.11
N ASP A 94 -0.69 10.50 -8.87
CA ASP A 94 0.01 9.32 -9.37
C ASP A 94 1.02 8.84 -8.32
N THR A 95 0.72 7.71 -7.68
CA THR A 95 1.57 7.09 -6.66
C THR A 95 2.63 6.18 -7.27
N THR A 96 2.87 6.25 -8.57
CA THR A 96 3.99 5.55 -9.20
C THR A 96 5.31 6.14 -8.70
N ALA A 97 6.18 5.30 -8.14
CA ALA A 97 7.55 5.66 -7.76
C ALA A 97 8.28 6.40 -8.90
N ASP A 98 9.29 7.21 -8.59
CA ASP A 98 10.06 7.95 -9.59
C ASP A 98 10.98 7.04 -10.44
N LEU A 99 11.78 7.64 -11.33
CA LEU A 99 12.73 6.88 -12.17
C LEU A 99 13.86 6.20 -11.37
N SER A 100 14.09 6.64 -10.14
CA SER A 100 15.06 6.04 -9.21
C SER A 100 14.43 4.99 -8.28
N GLY A 101 13.11 4.79 -8.40
CA GLY A 101 12.35 3.81 -7.61
C GLY A 101 11.93 4.33 -6.22
N PHE A 102 11.98 5.63 -5.96
CA PHE A 102 11.52 6.23 -4.71
C PHE A 102 10.11 6.80 -4.82
N ASP A 103 9.30 6.63 -3.78
CA ASP A 103 8.00 7.26 -3.70
C ASP A 103 8.08 8.77 -3.50
N LEU A 104 6.98 9.45 -3.82
CA LEU A 104 6.84 10.89 -3.66
C LEU A 104 6.86 11.26 -2.16
N ASP A 105 7.87 12.03 -1.76
CA ASP A 105 8.05 12.41 -0.36
C ASP A 105 7.00 13.44 0.10
N VAL A 106 6.04 12.94 0.89
CA VAL A 106 4.97 13.70 1.56
C VAL A 106 5.32 14.16 2.97
N SER A 107 6.48 13.76 3.52
CA SER A 107 6.85 14.03 4.92
C SER A 107 6.77 15.52 5.26
N ARG A 108 7.14 16.39 4.32
CA ARG A 108 7.05 17.85 4.46
C ARG A 108 5.63 18.38 4.77
N PHE A 109 4.58 17.62 4.44
CA PHE A 109 3.17 17.99 4.65
C PHE A 109 2.54 17.27 5.85
N VAL A 110 3.13 16.18 6.33
CA VAL A 110 2.63 15.41 7.47
C VAL A 110 3.30 15.96 8.71
N ARG A 111 2.55 16.72 9.51
CA ARG A 111 3.02 17.40 10.73
C ARG A 111 4.24 18.28 10.42
N GLY A 112 3.99 19.54 10.07
CA GLY A 112 5.01 20.53 9.66
C GLY A 112 6.07 20.91 10.71
N GLY A 113 6.28 20.08 11.73
CA GLY A 113 7.43 20.16 12.61
C GLY A 113 8.68 19.55 11.97
N GLU A 114 9.81 19.82 12.62
CA GLU A 114 11.01 19.03 12.43
C GLU A 114 10.73 17.63 13.02
N GLU A 115 9.92 16.79 12.35
CA GLU A 115 9.91 15.36 12.61
C GLU A 115 11.34 14.92 12.33
N ARG A 116 12.08 14.79 13.42
CA ARG A 116 13.46 14.38 13.45
C ARG A 116 13.50 12.95 13.92
N ASP A 117 12.45 12.18 13.73
CA ASP A 117 12.40 10.83 14.25
C ASP A 117 12.94 9.85 13.21
N ILE A 118 13.48 8.76 13.73
CA ILE A 118 13.85 7.57 12.98
C ILE A 118 13.02 6.41 13.54
N SER A 119 12.85 5.35 12.77
CA SER A 119 12.22 4.14 13.28
C SER A 119 13.30 3.15 13.73
N VAL A 120 13.16 2.60 14.93
CA VAL A 120 14.09 1.64 15.51
C VAL A 120 13.35 0.35 15.82
N TYR A 121 13.97 -0.80 15.52
CA TYR A 121 13.47 -2.12 15.89
C TYR A 121 14.62 -3.04 16.31
N TRP A 122 14.27 -4.14 16.98
CA TRP A 122 15.25 -5.00 17.67
C TRP A 122 15.16 -6.46 17.23
N ARG A 123 16.31 -7.12 17.14
CA ARG A 123 16.45 -8.58 16.95
C ARG A 123 17.58 -9.10 17.84
N SER A 124 17.57 -10.38 18.17
CA SER A 124 18.70 -11.01 18.88
C SER A 124 19.82 -11.39 17.92
N ASN A 125 21.07 -11.31 18.37
CA ASN A 125 22.27 -11.78 17.65
C ASN A 125 22.44 -11.17 16.24
N VAL A 126 22.12 -9.88 16.08
CA VAL A 126 22.11 -9.19 14.79
C VAL A 126 23.47 -9.24 14.11
N GLU A 127 24.53 -8.93 14.86
CA GLU A 127 25.89 -8.86 14.32
C GLU A 127 26.35 -10.23 13.81
N GLU A 128 26.04 -11.31 14.52
CA GLU A 128 26.38 -12.68 14.12
C GLU A 128 25.58 -13.11 12.89
N THR A 129 24.32 -12.70 12.82
CA THR A 129 23.40 -13.03 11.74
C THR A 129 23.76 -12.31 10.43
N ILE A 130 24.24 -11.06 10.49
CA ILE A 130 24.61 -10.25 9.32
C ILE A 130 26.02 -10.57 8.80
N LYS A 131 26.89 -11.18 9.62
CA LYS A 131 28.29 -11.48 9.27
C LYS A 131 28.58 -12.54 8.18
N PRO A 132 27.67 -13.38 7.64
CA PRO A 132 28.01 -14.23 6.51
C PRO A 132 28.04 -13.46 5.18
N VAL A 133 29.11 -12.70 4.94
CA VAL A 133 29.32 -11.86 3.73
C VAL A 133 29.83 -12.67 2.51
N LYS A 134 29.57 -13.97 2.44
CA LYS A 134 29.85 -14.82 1.25
C LYS A 134 28.73 -15.81 0.95
N GLY A 135 27.48 -15.38 1.06
CA GLY A 135 26.31 -16.15 0.64
C GLY A 135 25.95 -15.95 -0.84
N THR A 136 25.36 -16.97 -1.45
CA THR A 136 24.64 -16.90 -2.72
C THR A 136 23.58 -15.79 -2.70
N LYS A 137 23.11 -15.34 -3.88
CA LYS A 137 22.02 -14.35 -3.98
C LYS A 137 20.73 -14.79 -3.24
N LYS A 138 20.51 -16.11 -3.13
CA LYS A 138 19.37 -16.68 -2.40
C LYS A 138 19.50 -16.47 -0.89
N GLU A 139 20.65 -16.76 -0.33
CA GLU A 139 20.92 -16.60 1.12
C GLU A 139 20.83 -15.13 1.55
N ARG A 140 21.32 -14.20 0.71
CA ARG A 140 21.15 -12.76 0.95
C ARG A 140 19.68 -12.32 0.98
N LYS A 141 18.84 -12.86 0.07
CA LYS A 141 17.40 -12.55 0.04
C LYS A 141 16.64 -13.14 1.23
N GLU A 142 16.97 -14.36 1.64
CA GLU A 142 16.39 -14.98 2.85
C GLU A 142 16.79 -14.22 4.12
N LEU A 143 18.06 -13.80 4.23
CA LEU A 143 18.54 -12.97 5.32
C LEU A 143 17.85 -11.60 5.37
N ALA A 144 17.70 -10.96 4.21
CA ALA A 144 16.96 -9.70 4.08
C ALA A 144 15.52 -9.84 4.58
N LYS A 145 14.84 -10.93 4.20
CA LYS A 145 13.46 -11.21 4.64
C LYS A 145 13.38 -11.50 6.14
N MET A 146 14.31 -12.28 6.68
CA MET A 146 14.33 -12.68 8.08
C MET A 146 14.54 -11.50 9.03
N LEU A 147 15.34 -10.52 8.61
CA LEU A 147 15.66 -9.33 9.40
C LEU A 147 14.77 -8.12 9.06
N ALA A 148 13.85 -8.23 8.10
CA ALA A 148 12.96 -7.14 7.73
C ALA A 148 12.11 -6.68 8.93
N PRO A 149 11.88 -5.37 9.09
CA PRO A 149 11.04 -4.85 10.16
C PRO A 149 9.57 -5.19 9.94
N HIS A 150 8.82 -5.35 11.02
CA HIS A 150 7.36 -5.37 11.02
C HIS A 150 6.79 -4.07 11.59
N ARG A 151 5.60 -3.67 11.15
CA ARG A 151 4.98 -2.39 11.55
C ARG A 151 4.84 -2.28 13.07
N ASP A 152 4.48 -3.37 13.73
CA ASP A 152 4.26 -3.44 15.18
C ASP A 152 5.56 -3.39 16.00
N GLU A 153 6.72 -3.46 15.34
CA GLU A 153 8.05 -3.43 15.98
C GLU A 153 8.70 -2.04 15.91
N LEU A 154 8.16 -1.15 15.07
CA LEU A 154 8.78 0.14 14.82
C LEU A 154 8.52 1.10 15.98
N CYS A 155 9.58 1.41 16.71
CA CYS A 155 9.58 2.46 17.72
C CYS A 155 10.06 3.78 17.11
N SER A 156 9.25 4.84 17.19
CA SER A 156 9.67 6.20 16.81
C SER A 156 10.66 6.75 17.83
N VAL A 157 11.81 7.22 17.36
CA VAL A 157 12.89 7.73 18.21
C VAL A 157 13.43 9.04 17.65
N PRO A 158 13.51 10.11 18.47
CA PRO A 158 14.18 11.34 18.07
C PRO A 158 15.62 11.09 17.63
N ILE A 159 16.01 11.59 16.45
CA ILE A 159 17.31 11.34 15.81
C ILE A 159 18.46 11.79 16.68
N TYR A 160 18.29 12.80 17.53
CA TYR A 160 19.31 13.23 18.48
C TYR A 160 19.57 12.17 19.54
N ASP A 161 18.51 11.59 20.09
CA ASP A 161 18.60 10.50 21.06
C ASP A 161 19.18 9.26 20.40
N ALA A 162 18.73 8.93 19.19
CA ALA A 162 19.29 7.83 18.41
C ALA A 162 20.78 8.04 18.10
N LYS A 163 21.18 9.22 17.63
CA LYS A 163 22.59 9.58 17.37
C LYS A 163 23.44 9.42 18.63
N ALA A 164 22.96 9.90 19.77
CA ALA A 164 23.65 9.75 21.04
C ALA A 164 23.73 8.27 21.49
N PHE A 165 22.69 7.50 21.21
CA PHE A 165 22.59 6.09 21.60
C PHE A 165 23.50 5.18 20.76
N ILE A 166 23.54 5.37 19.44
CA ILE A 166 24.34 4.57 18.51
C ILE A 166 25.80 5.03 18.40
N ASP A 167 26.18 6.13 19.06
CA ASP A 167 27.59 6.56 19.13
C ASP A 167 28.50 5.48 19.75
N LYS A 168 27.91 4.65 20.64
CA LYS A 168 28.63 3.58 21.37
C LYS A 168 28.13 2.18 21.03
N LYS A 169 27.22 2.04 20.07
CA LYS A 169 26.52 0.80 19.75
C LYS A 169 26.44 0.61 18.25
N LYS A 170 26.42 -0.63 17.80
CA LYS A 170 26.24 -0.90 16.37
C LYS A 170 24.77 -0.84 16.00
N ALA A 171 24.53 -0.31 14.81
CA ALA A 171 23.21 -0.24 14.20
C ALA A 171 23.34 -0.62 12.73
N TRP A 172 22.28 -1.18 12.17
CA TRP A 172 22.24 -1.60 10.78
C TRP A 172 21.05 -0.98 10.07
N THR A 173 21.18 -0.72 8.77
CA THR A 173 20.10 -0.30 7.88
C THR A 173 20.11 -1.20 6.66
N PHE A 174 18.94 -1.40 6.04
CA PHE A 174 18.86 -2.08 4.77
C PHE A 174 19.12 -1.10 3.62
N ASP A 175 20.06 -1.41 2.73
CA ASP A 175 20.25 -0.68 1.47
C ASP A 175 19.42 -1.35 0.39
N THR A 176 18.35 -0.67 -0.03
CA THR A 176 17.40 -1.16 -1.04
C THR A 176 18.00 -1.28 -2.43
N LEU A 177 19.00 -0.46 -2.78
CA LEU A 177 19.65 -0.49 -4.09
C LEU A 177 20.56 -1.72 -4.23
N SER A 178 21.33 -2.04 -3.18
CA SER A 178 22.16 -3.25 -3.19
C SER A 178 21.42 -4.51 -2.71
N GLY A 179 20.31 -4.35 -1.99
CA GLY A 179 19.59 -5.44 -1.34
C GLY A 179 20.36 -6.07 -0.18
N GLU A 180 21.15 -5.26 0.55
CA GLU A 180 22.07 -5.74 1.59
C GLU A 180 21.95 -4.93 2.88
N TRP A 181 22.11 -5.61 4.03
CA TRP A 181 22.25 -4.96 5.32
C TRP A 181 23.63 -4.32 5.46
N ARG A 182 23.66 -3.06 5.91
CA ARG A 182 24.91 -2.32 6.13
C ARG A 182 24.91 -1.69 7.49
N GLU A 183 26.09 -1.64 8.11
CA GLU A 183 26.29 -0.90 9.35
C GLU A 183 26.10 0.61 9.08
N ILE A 184 25.32 1.27 9.93
CA ILE A 184 25.06 2.71 9.86
C ILE A 184 25.68 3.41 11.08
N LYS A 185 26.35 4.53 10.82
CA LYS A 185 26.97 5.38 11.85
C LYS A 185 26.10 6.60 12.12
N LYS A 186 26.27 7.23 13.29
CA LYS A 186 25.51 8.42 13.72
C LYS A 186 25.49 9.55 12.67
N ASP A 187 26.59 9.76 11.94
CA ASP A 187 26.71 10.84 10.97
C ASP A 187 25.89 10.58 9.70
N ASN A 188 25.52 9.32 9.45
CA ASN A 188 24.70 8.89 8.32
C ASN A 188 23.21 8.75 8.68
N LEU A 189 22.82 9.00 9.93
CA LEU A 189 21.40 9.02 10.30
C LEU A 189 20.71 10.25 9.70
N ARG A 190 19.57 9.99 9.06
CA ARG A 190 18.63 10.99 8.54
C ARG A 190 17.22 10.70 9.04
N THR A 191 16.38 11.72 9.13
CA THR A 191 14.94 11.56 9.43
C THR A 191 14.32 10.47 8.57
N GLY A 192 13.42 9.67 9.16
CA GLY A 192 12.63 8.66 8.46
C GLY A 192 13.38 7.37 8.12
N ILE A 193 14.69 7.28 8.43
CA ILE A 193 15.42 6.02 8.26
C ILE A 193 14.94 4.97 9.27
N ILE A 194 14.98 3.70 8.85
CA ILE A 194 14.71 2.56 9.73
C ILE A 194 16.05 1.92 10.09
N ILE A 195 16.31 1.74 11.39
CA ILE A 195 17.52 1.06 11.88
C ILE A 195 17.18 -0.16 12.72
N LEU A 196 17.98 -1.21 12.52
CA LEU A 196 18.00 -2.43 13.31
C LEU A 196 19.05 -2.32 14.40
N LEU A 197 18.67 -2.64 15.63
CA LEU A 197 19.56 -2.80 16.77
C LEU A 197 19.54 -4.23 17.30
N ASP A 198 20.64 -4.62 17.94
CA ASP A 198 20.65 -5.86 18.71
C ASP A 198 19.79 -5.69 19.99
N ALA A 199 19.01 -6.70 20.35
CA ALA A 199 18.19 -6.75 21.56
C ALA A 199 19.00 -6.44 22.84
N GLU A 200 20.25 -6.91 22.89
CA GLU A 200 21.17 -6.66 24.00
C GLU A 200 21.63 -5.21 24.09
N SER A 201 21.44 -4.43 23.02
CA SER A 201 21.74 -3.00 23.01
C SER A 201 20.76 -2.20 23.86
N GLY A 202 19.58 -2.73 24.19
CA GLY A 202 18.60 -1.99 24.98
C GLY A 202 17.93 -0.86 24.19
N GLY A 203 17.42 0.15 24.89
CA GLY A 203 16.79 1.32 24.26
C GLY A 203 15.27 1.26 24.19
N TYR A 204 14.63 0.17 24.63
CA TYR A 204 13.18 0.03 24.65
C TYR A 204 12.70 -0.58 25.97
N ASP A 205 11.56 -0.12 26.46
CA ASP A 205 10.83 -0.73 27.57
C ASP A 205 9.32 -0.77 27.27
N LYS A 206 8.50 -1.15 28.24
CA LYS A 206 7.04 -1.31 28.08
C LYS A 206 6.30 -0.02 27.64
N ILE A 207 6.91 1.15 27.73
CA ILE A 207 6.31 2.43 27.36
C ILE A 207 6.95 3.06 26.10
N GLY A 208 7.88 2.37 25.45
CA GLY A 208 8.52 2.83 24.22
C GLY A 208 10.03 3.07 24.36
N TRP A 209 10.53 4.08 23.66
CA TRP A 209 11.96 4.43 23.67
C TRP A 209 12.45 4.85 25.06
N ASN A 210 13.43 4.11 25.58
CA ASN A 210 14.12 4.43 26.82
C ASN A 210 15.62 4.11 26.67
N PRO A 211 16.49 5.11 26.46
CA PRO A 211 17.92 4.89 26.21
C PRO A 211 18.67 4.30 27.41
N LYS A 212 18.06 4.27 28.60
CA LYS A 212 18.61 3.65 29.81
C LYS A 212 18.17 2.20 30.00
N SER A 213 17.20 1.73 29.22
CA SER A 213 16.78 0.33 29.22
C SER A 213 17.95 -0.55 28.74
N LYS A 214 18.12 -1.71 29.38
CA LYS A 214 19.28 -2.58 29.19
C LYS A 214 19.11 -3.57 28.05
N ALA A 215 18.14 -4.46 28.16
CA ALA A 215 17.85 -5.48 27.17
C ALA A 215 16.39 -5.33 26.75
N VAL A 216 16.17 -5.35 25.45
CA VAL A 216 14.84 -5.38 24.85
C VAL A 216 14.46 -6.82 24.67
N ILE A 217 13.21 -7.16 24.96
CA ILE A 217 12.64 -8.43 24.54
C ILE A 217 12.09 -8.18 23.13
N PRO A 218 12.70 -8.74 22.07
CA PRO A 218 12.17 -8.57 20.72
C PRO A 218 10.74 -9.08 20.64
N VAL A 219 9.94 -8.46 19.80
CA VAL A 219 8.58 -8.95 19.54
C VAL A 219 8.70 -10.33 18.90
N GLU A 220 8.10 -11.34 19.54
CA GLU A 220 8.06 -12.69 18.97
C GLU A 220 7.00 -12.73 17.87
N HIS A 221 7.44 -12.94 16.64
CA HIS A 221 6.54 -13.24 15.54
C HIS A 221 6.47 -14.74 15.37
N SER A 222 5.25 -15.30 15.44
CA SER A 222 4.97 -16.58 14.80
C SER A 222 5.42 -16.49 13.33
N GLU A 223 6.05 -17.54 12.78
CA GLU A 223 6.42 -17.63 11.37
C GLU A 223 5.24 -17.29 10.42
N THR A 224 4.02 -17.44 10.92
CA THR A 224 2.77 -17.11 10.21
C THR A 224 2.51 -15.59 10.15
N LYS A 225 2.81 -14.83 11.22
CA LYS A 225 2.75 -13.34 11.25
C LYS A 225 3.95 -12.70 10.54
N SER A 226 5.14 -13.27 10.70
CA SER A 226 6.34 -12.76 10.04
C SER A 226 6.25 -12.83 8.51
N LYS A 227 5.68 -13.92 7.95
CA LYS A 227 5.41 -13.99 6.49
C LYS A 227 4.35 -12.99 6.02
N LEU A 228 3.44 -12.58 6.90
CA LEU A 228 2.29 -11.70 6.63
C LEU A 228 2.70 -10.23 6.63
N GLU A 229 3.57 -9.81 7.55
CA GLU A 229 3.97 -8.41 7.70
C GLU A 229 5.27 -8.08 6.96
N SER A 230 6.17 -9.06 6.68
CA SER A 230 7.29 -8.83 5.76
C SER A 230 6.78 -8.61 4.34
N ALA A 231 5.58 -9.09 4.02
CA ALA A 231 4.89 -8.83 2.77
C ALA A 231 4.57 -7.32 2.66
N ILE A 232 3.99 -6.76 3.73
CA ILE A 232 3.60 -5.35 3.85
C ILE A 232 4.80 -4.39 3.81
N ASN A 233 5.93 -4.72 4.46
CA ASN A 233 7.11 -3.83 4.54
C ASN A 233 8.16 -4.08 3.44
N THR A 234 8.01 -5.15 2.66
CA THR A 234 8.80 -5.31 1.44
C THR A 234 7.99 -4.71 0.29
N GLU A 235 7.79 -3.40 0.30
CA GLU A 235 7.56 -2.62 -0.94
C GLU A 235 8.84 -2.63 -1.81
N ALA A 236 9.43 -3.82 -2.00
CA ALA A 236 10.15 -4.04 -3.23
C ALA A 236 9.09 -3.97 -4.31
N ILE A 237 9.33 -3.08 -5.27
CA ILE A 237 8.63 -2.90 -6.53
C ILE A 237 8.31 -4.23 -7.27
N ASP A 238 8.92 -5.35 -6.85
CA ASP A 238 9.18 -6.62 -7.55
C ASP A 238 8.29 -7.82 -7.13
N ASP A 239 7.05 -7.63 -6.68
CA ASP A 239 6.11 -8.77 -6.67
C ASP A 239 4.66 -8.28 -6.66
N ASP A 240 3.80 -8.90 -7.48
CA ASP A 240 2.34 -8.75 -7.44
C ASP A 240 1.79 -9.48 -6.21
N ASN A 241 2.39 -9.21 -5.05
CA ASN A 241 2.12 -9.85 -3.77
C ASN A 241 0.73 -9.47 -3.27
N GLN A 242 0.04 -8.49 -3.87
CA GLN A 242 -1.35 -8.12 -3.55
C GLN A 242 -2.39 -9.11 -4.03
N THR A 243 -2.09 -9.99 -4.99
CA THR A 243 -2.94 -11.17 -5.23
C THR A 243 -2.93 -12.10 -3.98
N TYR A 244 -1.89 -11.97 -3.13
CA TYR A 244 -1.61 -12.86 -2.01
C TYR A 244 -1.61 -12.16 -0.62
N GLU A 245 -1.60 -10.82 -0.58
CA GLU A 245 -1.75 -9.96 0.59
C GLU A 245 -3.22 -9.59 0.77
N THR A 246 -3.91 -10.47 1.49
CA THR A 246 -5.01 -10.15 2.42
C THR A 246 -5.92 -8.99 2.02
N GLU A 247 -6.87 -9.27 1.13
CA GLU A 247 -8.06 -8.44 0.90
C GLU A 247 -9.08 -8.48 2.05
N VAL A 248 -8.67 -8.99 3.21
CA VAL A 248 -9.36 -8.88 4.49
C VAL A 248 -8.27 -8.89 5.52
N GLY A 249 -8.15 -7.83 6.33
CA GLY A 249 -7.07 -7.62 7.29
C GLY A 249 -6.44 -8.92 7.81
N ASN A 250 -5.17 -9.12 7.51
CA ASN A 250 -4.31 -10.13 8.11
C ASN A 250 -4.78 -11.61 8.04
N LYS A 251 -5.73 -11.98 7.16
CA LYS A 251 -6.18 -13.38 6.98
C LYS A 251 -5.80 -13.93 5.61
N PHE A 252 -4.96 -14.97 5.61
CA PHE A 252 -4.64 -15.74 4.40
C PHE A 252 -5.91 -16.27 3.73
N ILE A 253 -6.02 -16.09 2.41
CA ILE A 253 -7.10 -16.65 1.59
C ILE A 253 -7.09 -18.18 1.75
N SER A 254 -8.14 -18.75 2.36
CA SER A 254 -8.26 -20.18 2.63
C SER A 254 -9.11 -20.93 1.59
N TYR A 255 -9.46 -20.26 0.48
CA TYR A 255 -10.39 -20.74 -0.52
C TYR A 255 -9.84 -20.52 -1.94
N THR A 256 -10.33 -21.32 -2.89
CA THR A 256 -10.10 -21.10 -4.31
C THR A 256 -11.41 -20.64 -4.93
N GLN A 257 -11.37 -19.68 -5.85
CA GLN A 257 -12.57 -19.12 -6.48
C GLN A 257 -12.33 -18.93 -7.98
N THR A 258 -13.33 -19.26 -8.79
CA THR A 258 -13.28 -19.04 -10.25
C THR A 258 -13.37 -17.56 -10.57
N LEU A 259 -12.83 -17.17 -11.73
CA LEU A 259 -12.90 -15.80 -12.20
C LEU A 259 -14.35 -15.34 -12.38
N THR A 260 -15.20 -16.18 -12.97
CA THR A 260 -16.64 -15.96 -13.13
C THR A 260 -17.34 -15.68 -11.80
N ALA A 261 -17.12 -16.51 -10.78
CA ALA A 261 -17.74 -16.34 -9.47
C ALA A 261 -17.30 -15.04 -8.80
N HIS A 262 -16.00 -14.76 -8.82
CA HIS A 262 -15.46 -13.55 -8.22
C HIS A 262 -15.99 -12.28 -8.91
N SER A 263 -15.97 -12.24 -10.25
CA SER A 263 -16.49 -11.13 -11.05
C SER A 263 -17.97 -10.82 -10.74
N LEU A 264 -18.82 -11.85 -10.62
CA LEU A 264 -20.24 -11.66 -10.24
C LEU A 264 -20.40 -11.14 -8.81
N GLU A 265 -19.64 -11.68 -7.86
CA GLU A 265 -19.70 -11.27 -6.46
C GLU A 265 -19.20 -9.83 -6.26
N VAL A 266 -18.13 -9.41 -6.96
CA VAL A 266 -17.62 -8.03 -6.91
C VAL A 266 -18.63 -7.06 -7.54
N ARG A 267 -19.24 -7.43 -8.67
CA ARG A 267 -20.31 -6.64 -9.30
C ARG A 267 -21.50 -6.46 -8.35
N GLN A 268 -21.97 -7.53 -7.71
CA GLN A 268 -23.07 -7.45 -6.75
C GLN A 268 -22.70 -6.61 -5.52
N SER A 269 -21.49 -6.76 -5.01
CA SER A 269 -20.96 -5.95 -3.92
C SER A 269 -20.95 -4.45 -4.24
N ALA A 270 -20.57 -4.08 -5.47
CA ALA A 270 -20.62 -2.69 -5.93
C ALA A 270 -22.06 -2.15 -5.97
N ILE A 271 -23.02 -2.95 -6.46
CA ILE A 271 -24.46 -2.61 -6.45
C ILE A 271 -24.94 -2.35 -5.02
N ASP A 272 -24.59 -3.22 -4.09
CA ASP A 272 -25.01 -3.15 -2.68
C ASP A 272 -24.39 -1.93 -1.97
N ILE A 273 -23.11 -1.63 -2.24
CA ILE A 273 -22.44 -0.43 -1.72
C ILE A 273 -23.16 0.83 -2.22
N LEU A 274 -23.39 0.93 -3.53
CA LEU A 274 -24.05 2.09 -4.12
C LEU A 274 -25.47 2.27 -3.60
N ALA A 275 -26.20 1.17 -3.38
CA ALA A 275 -27.53 1.21 -2.78
C ALA A 275 -27.52 1.71 -1.33
N LYS A 276 -26.50 1.35 -0.54
CA LYS A 276 -26.37 1.77 0.87
C LYS A 276 -25.86 3.18 1.06
N LEU A 277 -25.05 3.69 0.14
CA LEU A 277 -24.52 5.05 0.22
C LEU A 277 -25.63 6.10 0.03
N GLU A 278 -26.66 5.78 -0.77
CA GLU A 278 -27.81 6.65 -1.05
C GLU A 278 -27.41 8.07 -1.52
N LEU A 279 -26.25 8.19 -2.19
CA LEU A 279 -25.73 9.45 -2.72
C LEU A 279 -26.21 9.66 -4.16
N SER A 280 -27.09 10.63 -4.37
CA SER A 280 -27.66 10.94 -5.69
C SER A 280 -26.62 11.34 -6.74
N GLU A 281 -25.49 11.91 -6.29
CA GLU A 281 -24.36 12.35 -7.08
C GLU A 281 -23.60 11.17 -7.71
N LEU A 282 -23.80 9.94 -7.20
CA LEU A 282 -23.21 8.73 -7.77
C LEU A 282 -24.05 8.14 -8.91
N ASN A 283 -25.27 8.63 -9.14
CA ASN A 283 -26.16 8.07 -10.19
C ASN A 283 -25.52 8.16 -11.58
N ASP A 284 -24.81 9.26 -11.87
CA ASP A 284 -24.12 9.45 -13.15
C ASP A 284 -22.95 8.48 -13.35
N PHE A 285 -22.38 7.94 -12.27
CA PHE A 285 -21.24 7.03 -12.30
C PHE A 285 -21.63 5.57 -12.09
N ARG A 286 -22.89 5.30 -11.72
CA ARG A 286 -23.38 3.99 -11.27
C ARG A 286 -22.99 2.87 -12.23
N ASP A 287 -23.30 3.03 -13.51
CA ASP A 287 -23.06 1.98 -14.51
C ASP A 287 -21.56 1.76 -14.74
N ARG A 288 -20.75 2.83 -14.72
CA ARG A 288 -19.28 2.73 -14.84
C ARG A 288 -18.67 1.99 -13.66
N ILE A 289 -19.12 2.28 -12.44
CA ILE A 289 -18.63 1.61 -11.22
C ILE A 289 -18.98 0.12 -11.25
N ILE A 290 -20.22 -0.22 -11.60
CA ILE A 290 -20.68 -1.60 -11.66
C ILE A 290 -19.95 -2.37 -12.77
N SER A 291 -19.77 -1.75 -13.95
CA SER A 291 -19.04 -2.38 -15.05
C SER A 291 -17.55 -2.53 -14.73
N ALA A 292 -16.91 -1.52 -14.15
CA ALA A 292 -15.52 -1.61 -13.72
C ALA A 292 -15.33 -2.71 -12.66
N ALA A 293 -16.22 -2.78 -11.67
CA ALA A 293 -16.23 -3.85 -10.67
C ALA A 293 -16.35 -5.25 -11.30
N HIS A 294 -17.15 -5.41 -12.35
CA HIS A 294 -17.32 -6.69 -13.05
C HIS A 294 -16.07 -7.10 -13.85
N HIS A 295 -15.39 -6.13 -14.48
CA HIS A 295 -14.25 -6.36 -15.38
C HIS A 295 -12.86 -6.18 -14.73
N HIS A 296 -12.77 -5.70 -13.48
CA HIS A 296 -11.49 -5.30 -12.86
C HIS A 296 -10.41 -6.40 -12.95
N ASP A 297 -10.81 -7.65 -12.76
CA ASP A 297 -9.97 -8.83 -12.70
C ASP A 297 -9.86 -9.62 -14.02
N LEU A 298 -10.44 -9.13 -15.12
CA LEU A 298 -10.45 -9.80 -16.43
C LEU A 298 -9.04 -10.23 -16.88
N GLY A 299 -8.02 -9.40 -16.63
CA GLY A 299 -6.62 -9.66 -16.92
C GLY A 299 -6.02 -10.86 -16.18
N LYS A 300 -6.66 -11.35 -15.11
CA LYS A 300 -6.25 -12.61 -14.45
C LYS A 300 -6.44 -13.82 -15.36
N ALA A 301 -7.28 -13.73 -16.40
CA ALA A 301 -7.39 -14.77 -17.42
C ALA A 301 -6.10 -14.98 -18.22
N HIS A 302 -5.15 -14.04 -18.15
CA HIS A 302 -3.89 -14.13 -18.86
C HIS A 302 -3.12 -15.41 -18.46
N ASP A 303 -2.59 -16.10 -19.48
CA ASP A 303 -1.95 -17.41 -19.32
C ASP A 303 -0.84 -17.44 -18.27
N PHE A 304 -0.04 -16.37 -18.18
CA PHE A 304 1.03 -16.25 -17.17
C PHE A 304 0.46 -16.25 -15.74
N PHE A 305 -0.65 -15.54 -15.53
CA PHE A 305 -1.30 -15.44 -14.23
C PHE A 305 -1.98 -16.76 -13.85
N GLN A 306 -2.72 -17.36 -14.79
CA GLN A 306 -3.36 -18.66 -14.59
C GLN A 306 -2.34 -19.78 -14.34
N THR A 307 -1.18 -19.75 -15.01
CA THR A 307 -0.10 -20.71 -14.74
C THR A 307 0.30 -20.66 -13.27
N THR A 308 0.45 -19.47 -12.68
CA THR A 308 0.81 -19.32 -11.27
C THR A 308 -0.28 -19.85 -10.34
N LEU A 309 -1.55 -19.48 -10.57
CA LEU A 309 -2.66 -19.96 -9.74
C LEU A 309 -2.85 -21.48 -9.84
N HIS A 310 -2.82 -22.03 -11.06
CA HIS A 310 -2.98 -23.48 -11.27
C HIS A 310 -1.80 -24.28 -10.71
N LYS A 311 -0.57 -23.78 -10.82
CA LYS A 311 0.59 -24.40 -10.14
C LYS A 311 0.40 -24.43 -8.63
N ALA A 312 -0.16 -23.35 -8.05
CA ALA A 312 -0.43 -23.28 -6.62
C ALA A 312 -1.48 -24.32 -6.20
N VAL A 313 -2.58 -24.43 -6.93
CA VAL A 313 -3.72 -25.28 -6.58
C VAL A 313 -3.44 -26.76 -6.88
N TYR A 314 -3.06 -27.07 -8.12
CA TYR A 314 -3.00 -28.42 -8.69
C TYR A 314 -1.59 -29.01 -8.77
N GLY A 315 -0.56 -28.20 -8.51
CA GLY A 315 0.85 -28.59 -8.64
C GLY A 315 1.40 -28.40 -10.07
N GLU A 316 2.73 -28.40 -10.19
CA GLU A 316 3.41 -28.07 -11.44
C GLU A 316 3.08 -29.01 -12.60
N GLU A 317 2.92 -30.30 -12.32
CA GLU A 317 2.60 -31.31 -13.33
C GLU A 317 1.18 -31.20 -13.89
N ASN A 318 0.25 -30.58 -13.16
CA ASN A 318 -1.16 -30.49 -13.53
C ASN A 318 -1.58 -29.10 -14.02
N ALA A 319 -0.71 -28.09 -13.90
CA ALA A 319 -0.95 -26.74 -14.40
C ALA A 319 -0.77 -26.66 -15.92
N LYS A 320 -1.70 -27.24 -16.68
CA LYS A 320 -1.65 -27.32 -18.14
C LYS A 320 -2.73 -26.48 -18.81
N LYS A 321 -2.40 -25.93 -19.97
CA LYS A 321 -3.31 -25.18 -20.85
C LYS A 321 -4.19 -26.13 -21.68
N PRO A 322 -5.39 -25.69 -22.12
CA PRO A 322 -6.05 -24.46 -21.70
C PRO A 322 -6.49 -24.58 -20.22
N PHE A 323 -6.39 -23.48 -19.48
CA PHE A 323 -6.78 -23.45 -18.08
C PHE A 323 -8.30 -23.43 -17.97
N ALA A 324 -8.86 -24.46 -17.33
CA ALA A 324 -10.28 -24.55 -17.04
C ALA A 324 -10.48 -25.21 -15.65
N PRO A 325 -11.24 -24.60 -14.74
CA PRO A 325 -11.79 -23.25 -14.84
C PRO A 325 -10.69 -22.18 -14.73
N LEU A 326 -10.98 -20.96 -15.20
CA LEU A 326 -10.15 -19.79 -14.91
C LEU A 326 -10.33 -19.41 -13.44
N LEU A 327 -9.23 -19.15 -12.73
CA LEU A 327 -9.22 -18.84 -11.31
C LEU A 327 -8.99 -17.35 -11.07
N ALA A 328 -9.68 -16.75 -10.10
CA ALA A 328 -9.39 -15.40 -9.60
C ALA A 328 -8.59 -15.42 -8.29
N LYS A 329 -8.85 -16.43 -7.43
CA LYS A 329 -8.24 -16.58 -6.10
C LYS A 329 -7.83 -18.04 -5.87
N SER A 330 -6.76 -18.28 -5.12
CA SER A 330 -6.28 -19.63 -4.77
C SER A 330 -5.97 -19.81 -3.28
N ALA A 331 -6.38 -20.95 -2.72
CA ALA A 331 -6.13 -21.29 -1.30
C ALA A 331 -4.65 -21.60 -0.98
N LYS A 332 -3.81 -21.69 -2.00
CA LYS A 332 -2.37 -21.96 -1.92
C LYS A 332 -1.63 -20.85 -2.66
N GLN A 333 -0.40 -20.59 -2.21
CA GLN A 333 0.46 -19.56 -2.79
C GLN A 333 1.49 -20.21 -3.73
N SER A 334 1.71 -19.54 -4.86
CA SER A 334 2.84 -19.78 -5.75
C SER A 334 3.38 -18.43 -6.19
N ARG A 335 4.66 -18.37 -6.56
CA ARG A 335 5.27 -17.14 -7.07
C ARG A 335 5.11 -17.07 -8.57
N HIS A 336 4.92 -15.86 -9.08
CA HIS A 336 5.05 -15.59 -10.50
C HIS A 336 6.45 -15.97 -10.99
N GLY A 337 6.51 -16.48 -12.22
CA GLY A 337 7.77 -16.78 -12.88
C GLY A 337 8.56 -15.49 -13.11
N LYS A 338 9.88 -15.53 -12.97
CA LYS A 338 10.73 -14.34 -13.19
C LYS A 338 10.77 -13.89 -14.66
N GLU A 339 10.03 -14.51 -15.57
CA GLU A 339 9.96 -14.11 -16.98
C GLU A 339 9.15 -12.84 -17.18
N ARG A 340 8.09 -12.62 -16.38
CA ARG A 340 7.24 -11.43 -16.37
C ARG A 340 7.27 -10.77 -14.99
N ASN A 341 8.44 -10.27 -14.59
CA ASN A 341 8.54 -9.45 -13.37
C ASN A 341 7.52 -8.29 -13.45
N ASN A 342 6.95 -7.93 -12.30
CA ASN A 342 6.01 -6.82 -12.18
C ASN A 342 4.72 -6.98 -12.99
N PHE A 343 4.30 -8.22 -13.30
CA PHE A 343 3.04 -8.50 -14.00
C PHE A 343 1.86 -7.85 -13.28
N ARG A 344 1.05 -7.07 -14.01
CA ARG A 344 -0.14 -6.38 -13.50
C ARG A 344 -1.39 -6.80 -14.27
N HIS A 345 -2.29 -7.52 -13.61
CA HIS A 345 -3.53 -7.99 -14.22
C HIS A 345 -4.51 -6.82 -14.46
N GLU A 346 -4.47 -5.78 -13.64
CA GLU A 346 -5.28 -4.57 -13.82
C GLU A 346 -4.97 -3.84 -15.13
N LEU A 347 -3.69 -3.83 -15.55
CA LEU A 347 -3.29 -3.28 -16.84
C LEU A 347 -3.81 -4.16 -17.98
N ALA A 348 -3.71 -5.48 -17.87
CA ALA A 348 -4.25 -6.41 -18.86
C ALA A 348 -5.77 -6.27 -19.01
N SER A 349 -6.52 -6.10 -17.91
CA SER A 349 -7.97 -5.82 -17.94
C SER A 349 -8.27 -4.54 -18.72
N ALA A 350 -7.56 -3.45 -18.42
CA ALA A 350 -7.79 -2.15 -19.06
C ALA A 350 -7.45 -2.17 -20.56
N LEU A 351 -6.32 -2.79 -20.94
CA LEU A 351 -5.96 -2.96 -22.35
C LEU A 351 -6.98 -3.81 -23.10
N ALA A 352 -7.52 -4.86 -22.49
CA ALA A 352 -8.57 -5.68 -23.11
C ALA A 352 -9.83 -4.85 -23.42
N LEU A 353 -10.24 -3.96 -22.52
CA LEU A 353 -11.37 -3.05 -22.76
C LEU A 353 -11.10 -2.05 -23.88
N ILE A 354 -9.88 -1.52 -23.96
CA ILE A 354 -9.45 -0.62 -25.05
C ILE A 354 -9.53 -1.34 -26.40
N GLU A 355 -9.02 -2.57 -26.48
CA GLU A 355 -9.06 -3.35 -27.72
C GLU A 355 -10.51 -3.71 -28.11
N LYS A 356 -11.34 -4.10 -27.14
CA LYS A 356 -12.76 -4.36 -27.39
C LYS A 356 -13.47 -3.14 -27.97
N ASN A 357 -13.17 -1.93 -27.49
CA ASN A 357 -13.71 -0.67 -28.02
C ASN A 357 -13.41 -0.40 -29.49
N ARG A 358 -12.39 -1.04 -30.08
CA ARG A 358 -12.10 -0.94 -31.52
C ARG A 358 -13.17 -1.63 -32.36
N THR A 359 -13.86 -2.62 -31.79
CA THR A 359 -14.90 -3.41 -32.46
C THR A 359 -16.33 -3.05 -32.07
N LEU A 360 -16.52 -2.38 -30.91
CA LEU A 360 -17.84 -2.02 -30.41
C LEU A 360 -18.44 -0.80 -31.12
N PRO A 361 -19.77 -0.76 -31.32
CA PRO A 361 -20.50 0.45 -31.67
C PRO A 361 -20.25 1.58 -30.66
N VAL A 362 -20.29 2.84 -31.12
CA VAL A 362 -19.95 4.02 -30.30
C VAL A 362 -20.75 4.09 -28.98
N ASN A 363 -22.02 3.71 -29.01
CA ASN A 363 -22.93 3.72 -27.85
C ASN A 363 -22.73 2.55 -26.88
N GLU A 364 -21.87 1.60 -27.22
CA GLU A 364 -21.57 0.40 -26.41
C GLU A 364 -20.12 0.39 -25.92
N LYS A 365 -19.31 1.37 -26.34
CA LYS A 365 -17.91 1.47 -25.91
C LYS A 365 -17.81 1.74 -24.41
N HIS A 366 -16.82 1.10 -23.80
CA HIS A 366 -16.37 1.40 -22.45
C HIS A 366 -15.73 2.79 -22.44
N ASP A 367 -16.19 3.70 -21.58
CA ASP A 367 -15.63 5.05 -21.52
C ASP A 367 -14.30 5.09 -20.75
N ASP A 368 -13.59 6.23 -20.84
CA ASP A 368 -12.28 6.38 -20.22
C ASP A 368 -12.33 6.29 -18.69
N LEU A 369 -13.46 6.66 -18.05
CA LEU A 369 -13.62 6.54 -16.61
C LEU A 369 -13.73 5.07 -16.20
N GLU A 370 -14.53 4.26 -16.90
CA GLU A 370 -14.62 2.83 -16.62
C GLU A 370 -13.26 2.15 -16.76
N ILE A 371 -12.54 2.42 -17.86
CA ILE A 371 -11.21 1.86 -18.12
C ILE A 371 -10.20 2.31 -17.05
N TYR A 372 -10.28 3.58 -16.63
CA TYR A 372 -9.48 4.09 -15.53
C TYR A 372 -9.74 3.34 -14.22
N LEU A 373 -11.00 3.15 -13.84
CA LEU A 373 -11.37 2.45 -12.60
C LEU A 373 -10.92 0.99 -12.60
N VAL A 374 -10.98 0.33 -13.76
CA VAL A 374 -10.44 -1.03 -13.95
C VAL A 374 -8.92 -1.05 -13.77
N ALA A 375 -8.16 -0.10 -14.32
CA ALA A 375 -6.71 -0.07 -14.14
C ALA A 375 -6.30 0.34 -12.71
N ALA A 376 -7.03 1.26 -12.10
CA ALA A 376 -6.64 1.88 -10.84
C ALA A 376 -7.06 1.08 -9.60
N HIS A 377 -7.69 -0.08 -9.72
CA HIS A 377 -8.28 -0.78 -8.56
C HIS A 377 -7.26 -1.21 -7.50
N HIS A 378 -5.98 -1.42 -7.85
CA HIS A 378 -4.87 -1.61 -6.89
C HIS A 378 -4.10 -0.32 -6.58
N GLY A 379 -4.45 0.80 -7.21
CA GLY A 379 -3.80 2.11 -7.06
C GLY A 379 -2.40 2.21 -7.70
N LYS A 380 -1.97 1.20 -8.47
CA LYS A 380 -0.63 1.15 -9.08
C LYS A 380 -0.60 1.56 -10.56
N VAL A 381 -1.76 1.56 -11.25
CA VAL A 381 -1.90 1.99 -12.64
C VAL A 381 -2.92 3.12 -12.73
N ARG A 382 -2.46 4.37 -12.52
CA ARG A 382 -3.26 5.59 -12.69
C ARG A 382 -2.87 6.35 -13.96
N LEU A 383 -1.88 7.23 -13.90
CA LEU A 383 -1.49 8.07 -15.04
C LEU A 383 -0.31 7.49 -15.82
N SER A 384 0.76 7.06 -15.16
CA SER A 384 1.98 6.58 -15.82
C SER A 384 2.00 5.05 -15.99
N ILE A 385 1.96 4.57 -17.23
CA ILE A 385 2.35 3.20 -17.58
C ILE A 385 3.74 3.21 -18.21
N ARG A 386 4.69 2.50 -17.60
CA ARG A 386 6.06 2.34 -18.14
C ARG A 386 6.68 1.04 -17.68
N ALA A 387 7.67 0.57 -18.46
CA ALA A 387 8.54 -0.51 -18.04
C ALA A 387 9.41 -0.08 -16.84
N LEU A 388 9.62 -0.99 -15.90
CA LEU A 388 10.53 -0.82 -14.77
C LEU A 388 11.97 -1.28 -15.10
N PRO A 389 13.00 -0.79 -14.38
CA PRO A 389 14.41 -1.09 -14.67
C PRO A 389 14.78 -2.59 -14.66
N ASP A 390 14.05 -3.40 -13.90
CA ASP A 390 14.27 -4.84 -13.72
C ASP A 390 13.41 -5.72 -14.64
N GLU A 391 12.53 -5.12 -15.45
CA GLU A 391 11.71 -5.88 -16.39
C GLU A 391 12.52 -6.50 -17.52
N LYS A 392 12.18 -7.74 -17.87
CA LYS A 392 12.82 -8.47 -18.95
C LYS A 392 12.23 -8.06 -20.29
N LYS A 393 13.12 -7.63 -21.19
CA LYS A 393 12.77 -7.39 -22.59
C LYS A 393 12.28 -8.67 -23.27
N PRO A 394 11.23 -8.61 -24.11
CA PRO A 394 10.77 -9.75 -24.88
C PRO A 394 11.87 -10.30 -25.78
N LYS A 395 11.96 -11.62 -25.83
CA LYS A 395 12.86 -12.37 -26.70
C LYS A 395 12.08 -13.28 -27.62
N ASN A 396 12.60 -13.57 -28.80
CA ASN A 396 12.05 -14.60 -29.68
C ASN A 396 12.53 -15.99 -29.23
N ASP A 397 12.07 -17.04 -29.92
CA ASP A 397 12.41 -18.43 -29.60
C ASP A 397 13.91 -18.72 -29.70
N ASP A 398 14.64 -17.98 -30.54
CA ASP A 398 16.11 -18.04 -30.65
C ASP A 398 16.84 -17.29 -29.53
N GLY A 399 16.12 -16.71 -28.57
CA GLY A 399 16.66 -15.95 -27.45
C GLY A 399 17.15 -14.53 -27.80
N LYS A 400 16.88 -14.04 -29.00
CA LYS A 400 17.21 -12.68 -29.46
C LYS A 400 16.13 -11.69 -29.02
N PHE A 401 16.55 -10.47 -28.67
CA PHE A 401 15.61 -9.41 -28.29
C PHE A 401 14.71 -9.02 -29.46
N GLN A 402 13.44 -8.74 -29.16
CA GLN A 402 12.46 -8.20 -30.11
C GLN A 402 12.36 -6.68 -29.89
N PRO A 403 13.10 -5.84 -30.64
CA PRO A 403 13.20 -4.41 -30.35
C PRO A 403 11.87 -3.66 -30.54
N GLU A 404 11.04 -4.11 -31.47
CA GLU A 404 9.74 -3.48 -31.79
C GLU A 404 8.61 -3.91 -30.84
N ARG A 405 8.80 -5.00 -30.08
CA ARG A 405 7.76 -5.52 -29.20
C ARG A 405 7.80 -4.77 -27.88
N ARG A 406 6.78 -3.93 -27.62
CA ARG A 406 6.71 -3.15 -26.38
C ARG A 406 6.38 -4.04 -25.20
N PHE A 407 6.76 -3.55 -24.03
CA PHE A 407 6.48 -4.19 -22.76
C PHE A 407 6.38 -3.14 -21.66
N ALA A 408 5.50 -3.39 -20.70
CA ALA A 408 5.44 -2.65 -19.45
C ALA A 408 4.67 -3.45 -18.40
N ARG A 409 5.11 -3.40 -17.15
CA ARG A 409 4.43 -4.04 -16.02
C ARG A 409 4.15 -5.53 -16.30
N GLY A 410 5.12 -6.23 -16.88
CA GLY A 410 5.04 -7.65 -17.22
C GLY A 410 4.11 -8.02 -18.38
N ILE A 411 3.38 -7.06 -18.95
CA ILE A 411 2.57 -7.22 -20.17
C ILE A 411 3.41 -6.88 -21.39
N TRP A 412 3.35 -7.70 -22.42
CA TRP A 412 4.03 -7.50 -23.70
C TRP A 412 2.98 -7.29 -24.80
N ASP A 413 3.33 -6.56 -25.86
CA ASP A 413 2.51 -6.52 -27.07
C ASP A 413 2.22 -7.94 -27.55
N ASP A 414 1.08 -8.14 -28.21
CA ASP A 414 0.63 -9.42 -28.73
C ASP A 414 0.37 -10.50 -27.67
N ASP A 415 0.39 -10.14 -26.39
CA ASP A 415 -0.05 -11.05 -25.33
C ASP A 415 -1.52 -11.39 -25.53
N LYS A 416 -1.83 -12.68 -25.37
CA LYS A 416 -3.16 -13.21 -25.64
C LYS A 416 -3.94 -13.34 -24.34
N LEU A 417 -5.10 -12.71 -24.29
CA LEU A 417 -6.10 -12.93 -23.26
C LEU A 417 -7.17 -13.91 -23.81
N PRO A 418 -7.35 -15.10 -23.22
CA PRO A 418 -8.32 -16.05 -23.71
C PRO A 418 -9.76 -15.54 -23.54
N ALA A 419 -10.68 -16.10 -24.32
CA ALA A 419 -12.10 -15.85 -24.12
C ALA A 419 -12.50 -16.22 -22.68
N THR A 420 -13.20 -15.31 -22.01
CA THR A 420 -13.40 -15.38 -20.56
C THR A 420 -14.87 -15.18 -20.23
N ASP A 421 -15.46 -16.13 -19.50
CA ASP A 421 -16.82 -15.99 -18.96
C ASP A 421 -16.76 -15.24 -17.62
N LEU A 422 -17.35 -14.05 -17.59
CA LEU A 422 -17.48 -13.23 -16.37
C LEU A 422 -18.84 -13.43 -15.67
N GLY A 423 -19.68 -14.32 -16.18
CA GLY A 423 -20.99 -14.67 -15.61
C GLY A 423 -22.13 -13.85 -16.19
N ASP A 424 -23.37 -14.26 -15.87
CA ASP A 424 -24.62 -13.62 -16.34
C ASP A 424 -24.70 -13.44 -17.87
N GLY A 425 -24.08 -14.35 -18.63
CA GLY A 425 -24.03 -14.28 -20.10
C GLY A 425 -23.00 -13.29 -20.67
N VAL A 426 -22.18 -12.66 -19.82
CA VAL A 426 -21.08 -11.80 -20.24
C VAL A 426 -19.85 -12.65 -20.56
N ILE A 427 -19.66 -12.92 -21.85
CA ILE A 427 -18.46 -13.59 -22.37
C ILE A 427 -17.56 -12.54 -23.02
N PHE A 428 -16.40 -12.31 -22.44
CA PHE A 428 -15.37 -11.48 -23.05
C PHE A 428 -14.66 -12.27 -24.15
N PRO A 429 -14.59 -11.76 -25.39
CA PRO A 429 -13.95 -12.48 -26.48
C PRO A 429 -12.44 -12.60 -26.25
N GLU A 430 -11.84 -13.58 -26.90
CA GLU A 430 -10.38 -13.67 -26.99
C GLU A 430 -9.82 -12.36 -27.56
N THR A 431 -8.80 -11.80 -26.89
CA THR A 431 -8.28 -10.47 -27.18
C THR A 431 -6.76 -10.50 -27.23
N ILE A 432 -6.18 -9.84 -28.23
CA ILE A 432 -4.74 -9.61 -28.33
C ILE A 432 -4.44 -8.24 -27.73
N LEU A 433 -3.63 -8.20 -26.69
CA LEU A 433 -3.31 -6.97 -25.97
C LEU A 433 -2.27 -6.15 -26.74
N ASN A 434 -2.51 -4.85 -26.85
CA ASN A 434 -1.63 -3.91 -27.55
C ASN A 434 -1.28 -2.73 -26.61
N LEU A 435 0.00 -2.39 -26.54
CA LEU A 435 0.55 -1.31 -25.73
C LEU A 435 0.69 0.02 -26.50
N ASP A 436 -0.01 0.21 -27.62
CA ASP A 436 -0.09 1.48 -28.39
C ASP A 436 -0.42 2.67 -27.51
N ALA A 437 -1.32 2.48 -26.54
CA ALA A 437 -1.71 3.51 -25.59
C ALA A 437 -0.54 4.03 -24.72
N LEU A 438 0.59 3.33 -24.65
CA LEU A 438 1.77 3.79 -23.89
C LEU A 438 2.63 4.79 -24.67
N THR A 439 2.42 4.93 -25.97
CA THR A 439 3.16 5.90 -26.78
C THR A 439 2.79 7.33 -26.37
N LEU A 440 3.73 8.27 -26.45
CA LEU A 440 3.47 9.66 -26.12
C LEU A 440 2.69 10.33 -27.27
N GLY A 441 1.62 11.04 -26.91
CA GLY A 441 0.79 11.77 -27.88
C GLY A 441 -0.28 10.87 -28.46
N LYS A 442 -0.40 10.86 -29.79
CA LYS A 442 -1.36 10.01 -30.51
C LYS A 442 -0.62 8.94 -31.29
N ASN A 443 -1.21 7.76 -31.39
CA ASN A 443 -0.69 6.70 -32.24
C ASN A 443 -0.94 7.00 -33.74
N ASP A 444 -0.47 6.11 -34.62
CA ASP A 444 -0.65 6.23 -36.07
C ASP A 444 -2.14 6.20 -36.51
N GLU A 445 -3.01 5.66 -35.65
CA GLU A 445 -4.47 5.62 -35.83
C GLU A 445 -5.17 6.88 -35.25
N ASN A 446 -4.41 7.88 -34.80
CA ASN A 446 -4.87 9.13 -34.18
C ASN A 446 -5.66 8.92 -32.87
N GLU A 447 -5.46 7.78 -32.20
CA GLU A 447 -5.97 7.49 -30.86
C GLU A 447 -5.06 8.11 -29.81
N SER A 448 -5.66 8.68 -28.77
CA SER A 448 -4.94 9.32 -27.66
C SER A 448 -4.22 8.31 -26.78
N SER A 449 -3.01 8.69 -26.35
CA SER A 449 -2.25 7.96 -25.33
C SER A 449 -3.04 7.77 -24.04
N TRP A 450 -2.68 6.74 -23.28
CA TRP A 450 -3.13 6.48 -21.92
C TRP A 450 -3.00 7.72 -21.06
N LEU A 451 -1.84 8.38 -21.09
CA LEU A 451 -1.58 9.57 -20.27
C LEU A 451 -2.56 10.70 -20.60
N GLU A 452 -2.79 10.99 -21.88
CA GLU A 452 -3.75 12.02 -22.31
C GLU A 452 -5.17 11.68 -21.86
N ARG A 453 -5.62 10.44 -22.09
CA ARG A 453 -6.95 9.96 -21.70
C ARG A 453 -7.18 10.07 -20.19
N MET A 454 -6.23 9.59 -19.38
CA MET A 454 -6.38 9.59 -17.92
C MET A 454 -6.21 10.98 -17.30
N ILE A 455 -5.42 11.88 -17.91
CA ILE A 455 -5.37 13.30 -17.51
C ILE A 455 -6.73 13.96 -17.74
N ASN A 456 -7.40 13.70 -18.87
CA ASN A 456 -8.72 14.27 -19.13
C ASN A 456 -9.75 13.80 -18.08
N VAL A 457 -9.78 12.50 -17.75
CA VAL A 457 -10.66 11.97 -16.69
C VAL A 457 -10.38 12.64 -15.34
N ARG A 458 -9.10 12.80 -14.98
CA ARG A 458 -8.69 13.48 -13.73
C ARG A 458 -9.10 14.94 -13.72
N ASP A 459 -8.93 15.66 -14.82
CA ASP A 459 -9.19 17.10 -14.89
C ASP A 459 -10.69 17.39 -14.92
N ASP A 460 -11.50 16.50 -15.51
CA ASP A 460 -12.97 16.61 -15.54
C ASP A 460 -13.59 16.36 -14.16
N LEU A 461 -13.12 15.35 -13.41
CA LEU A 461 -13.73 14.95 -12.13
C LEU A 461 -13.03 15.56 -10.90
N GLY A 462 -11.74 15.83 -11.02
CA GLY A 462 -10.84 16.17 -9.93
C GLY A 462 -10.35 14.93 -9.15
N VAL A 463 -9.17 15.08 -8.54
CA VAL A 463 -8.45 13.99 -7.83
C VAL A 463 -9.28 13.31 -6.73
N PHE A 464 -10.10 14.06 -5.99
CA PHE A 464 -10.85 13.51 -4.85
C PHE A 464 -12.05 12.68 -5.27
N ARG A 465 -12.81 13.12 -6.28
CA ARG A 465 -13.95 12.34 -6.79
C ARG A 465 -13.44 11.06 -7.42
N LEU A 466 -12.39 11.17 -8.24
CA LEU A 466 -11.80 10.01 -8.89
C LEU A 466 -11.26 8.99 -7.89
N ALA A 467 -10.53 9.43 -6.85
CA ALA A 467 -10.08 8.57 -5.76
C ALA A 467 -11.25 7.96 -4.95
N TYR A 468 -12.36 8.68 -4.79
CA TYR A 468 -13.55 8.13 -4.13
C TYR A 468 -14.21 7.03 -4.97
N LEU A 469 -14.28 7.19 -6.30
CA LEU A 469 -14.77 6.17 -7.22
C LEU A 469 -13.87 4.93 -7.23
N GLU A 470 -12.53 5.12 -7.24
CA GLU A 470 -11.56 4.03 -7.06
C GLU A 470 -11.82 3.25 -5.76
N ALA A 471 -12.04 3.98 -4.66
CA ALA A 471 -12.29 3.38 -3.35
C ALA A 471 -13.58 2.54 -3.32
N ILE A 472 -14.62 2.92 -4.05
CA ILE A 472 -15.85 2.12 -4.15
C ILE A 472 -15.57 0.78 -4.86
N VAL A 473 -14.86 0.79 -5.99
CA VAL A 473 -14.51 -0.45 -6.72
C VAL A 473 -13.62 -1.34 -5.85
N ARG A 474 -12.60 -0.77 -5.20
CA ARG A 474 -11.74 -1.52 -4.28
C ARG A 474 -12.50 -2.08 -3.07
N ALA A 475 -13.42 -1.30 -2.50
CA ALA A 475 -14.27 -1.77 -1.40
C ALA A 475 -15.21 -2.91 -1.83
N ALA A 476 -15.69 -2.88 -3.07
CA ALA A 476 -16.53 -3.95 -3.61
C ALA A 476 -15.75 -5.28 -3.71
N ASP A 477 -14.54 -5.24 -4.26
CA ASP A 477 -13.63 -6.38 -4.37
C ASP A 477 -13.24 -6.93 -2.99
N VAL A 478 -12.82 -6.07 -2.07
CA VAL A 478 -12.53 -6.43 -0.68
C VAL A 478 -13.73 -7.09 0.01
N GLN A 479 -14.95 -6.56 -0.15
CA GLN A 479 -16.15 -7.15 0.46
C GLN A 479 -16.50 -8.52 -0.12
N ALA A 480 -16.37 -8.70 -1.44
CA ALA A 480 -16.57 -9.98 -2.10
C ALA A 480 -15.53 -11.01 -1.63
N SER A 481 -14.26 -10.62 -1.60
CA SER A 481 -13.17 -11.46 -1.10
C SER A 481 -13.28 -11.82 0.38
N ALA A 482 -13.92 -10.96 1.18
CA ALA A 482 -14.16 -11.20 2.60
C ALA A 482 -15.24 -12.25 2.89
N LYS A 483 -16.22 -12.37 2.01
CA LYS A 483 -17.37 -13.26 2.18
C LYS A 483 -17.69 -13.97 0.86
N PRO A 484 -16.77 -14.80 0.34
CA PRO A 484 -16.98 -15.49 -0.93
C PRO A 484 -18.16 -16.45 -0.80
N GLN A 485 -19.05 -16.46 -1.80
CA GLN A 485 -20.24 -17.33 -1.79
C GLN A 485 -19.98 -18.61 -2.57
N ASN A 486 -19.42 -18.49 -3.77
CA ASN A 486 -19.11 -19.62 -4.64
C ASN A 486 -17.60 -19.86 -4.69
N CYS A 487 -17.10 -20.61 -3.71
CA CYS A 487 -15.69 -21.00 -3.63
C CYS A 487 -15.52 -22.49 -3.29
N PHE A 488 -14.32 -23.00 -3.54
CA PHE A 488 -13.86 -24.33 -3.15
C PHE A 488 -13.01 -24.23 -1.89
N LYS A 489 -13.22 -25.14 -0.92
CA LYS A 489 -12.36 -25.19 0.27
C LYS A 489 -11.01 -25.80 -0.09
N LYS A 490 -10.02 -25.60 0.79
CA LYS A 490 -8.67 -26.14 0.62
C LYS A 490 -8.69 -27.67 0.43
N GLY A 491 -8.39 -28.12 -0.79
CA GLY A 491 -8.34 -29.54 -1.16
C GLY A 491 -9.52 -30.03 -1.98
N GLU A 492 -10.57 -29.22 -2.14
CA GLU A 492 -11.69 -29.47 -3.06
C GLU A 492 -11.35 -28.88 -4.44
N THR A 493 -11.65 -29.62 -5.49
CA THR A 493 -11.61 -29.20 -6.88
C THR A 493 -13.04 -29.10 -7.44
N GLU A 494 -13.20 -28.47 -8.59
CA GLU A 494 -14.52 -28.40 -9.26
C GLU A 494 -15.11 -29.80 -9.54
N ASN A 495 -14.26 -30.82 -9.69
CA ASN A 495 -14.68 -32.22 -9.88
C ASN A 495 -15.21 -32.90 -8.59
N ASP A 496 -15.07 -32.28 -7.42
CA ASP A 496 -15.53 -32.83 -6.15
C ASP A 496 -16.97 -32.38 -5.77
N LYS A 497 -17.60 -31.53 -6.59
CA LYS A 497 -19.01 -31.11 -6.51
C LYS A 497 -19.77 -31.58 -7.75
#